data_AF-A0A4R6QI09-F1
#
_entry.id   AF-A0A4R6QI09-F1
#
_cell.length_a   1.000
_cell.length_b   1.000
_cell.length_c   1.000
_cell.angle_alpha   90.00
_cell.angle_beta   90.00
_cell.angle_gamma   90.00
#
_symmetry.space_group_name_H-M   'P 1'
#
loop_
_entity.id
_entity.type
_entity.pdbx_description
1 polymer ?
#
loop_
_entity_poly.entity_id
_entity_poly.type
_entity_poly.pdbx_seq_one_letter_code
_entity_poly.pdbx_strand_id
1 'polypeptide(L)'
;MPDLVKAKKLITDAANQCLLAAQLADRHAAYEKRRDGEVAQQQALLDAEHPAVKHRLPAVTEAKRKAEEQAAKQDYVAAQAALDAALLAIADAAALKKTSEDFNARLLLVELDVTGLTNVSPRAGAPGIGADVAKVDTALAEAKAKALLFDFKAADTALASAKAQCKSVEVKKLLKAPSPDPVVLKNQMETLNKQPGGPQLLDALIAGLGPTDSPDHVLAALAVRFNLKQGAQDEGTGAQKSTVAVLKRVYKLMAEVPDKHTKENPRMRQVTRKPAGGSSYGGGNVVLGDALNEGSKRGLVITTELPGVEDRCKPPEGKEAPVFFDWNVQHEIAHALDDKKKFMASNENVDKYGAWVNHGGNVSAVAKAAADALNLEGIDQAAIAKYLDGGTIPSPEPTDWATMTTWADAIRHGQIPWKAGAKCTQTIQAGGFIIGDCIYHEAYANRWVSYKATARAEGITGYQFRAPGEWFSELYAAYKSEQMKPAHPAKTWLDNLFGV
;
A
#
# COMPACT_ATOMS: atom_id res chain seq x y z
N MET A 1 -90.69 -35.56 28.76
CA MET A 1 -89.73 -36.19 27.82
C MET A 1 -88.35 -35.61 28.09
N PRO A 2 -87.28 -36.42 28.08
CA PRO A 2 -85.92 -35.91 28.22
C PRO A 2 -85.60 -34.94 27.08
N ASP A 3 -84.89 -33.86 27.38
CA ASP A 3 -84.41 -32.92 26.36
C ASP A 3 -83.24 -33.55 25.59
N LEU A 4 -83.58 -34.22 24.48
CA LEU A 4 -82.63 -34.92 23.62
C LEU A 4 -81.60 -33.97 22.99
N VAL A 5 -81.94 -32.69 22.82
CA VAL A 5 -81.02 -31.66 22.29
C VAL A 5 -79.95 -31.35 23.33
N LYS A 6 -80.35 -31.17 24.60
CA LYS A 6 -79.43 -30.98 25.73
C LYS A 6 -78.53 -32.19 25.95
N ALA A 7 -79.07 -33.41 25.87
CA ALA A 7 -78.29 -34.64 26.01
C ALA A 7 -77.22 -34.78 24.92
N LYS A 8 -77.59 -34.52 23.65
CA LYS A 8 -76.65 -34.53 22.53
C LYS A 8 -75.52 -33.51 22.71
N LYS A 9 -75.85 -32.28 23.13
CA LYS A 9 -74.85 -31.23 23.40
C LYS A 9 -73.86 -31.67 24.49
N LEU A 10 -74.34 -32.19 25.61
CA LEU A 10 -73.48 -32.65 26.71
C LEU A 10 -72.54 -33.79 26.29
N ILE A 11 -73.02 -34.72 25.46
CA ILE A 11 -72.18 -35.80 24.92
C ILE A 11 -71.10 -35.22 23.99
N THR A 12 -71.45 -34.28 23.11
CA THR A 12 -70.48 -33.61 22.24
C THR A 12 -69.45 -32.81 23.05
N ASP A 13 -69.88 -32.07 24.07
CA ASP A 13 -69.00 -31.31 24.95
C ASP A 13 -68.04 -32.24 25.71
N ALA A 14 -68.53 -33.38 26.23
CA ALA A 14 -67.71 -34.39 26.87
C ALA A 14 -66.70 -35.02 25.91
N ALA A 15 -67.11 -35.37 24.68
CA ALA A 15 -66.21 -35.92 23.66
C ALA A 15 -65.11 -34.92 23.28
N ASN A 16 -65.44 -33.64 23.15
CA ASN A 16 -64.47 -32.56 22.88
C ASN A 16 -63.49 -32.39 24.04
N GLN A 17 -63.95 -32.49 25.29
CA GLN A 17 -63.08 -32.46 26.46
C GLN A 17 -62.13 -33.67 26.52
N CYS A 18 -62.61 -34.87 26.21
CA CYS A 18 -61.76 -36.06 26.12
C CYS A 18 -60.68 -35.91 25.03
N LEU A 19 -61.04 -35.36 23.86
CA LEU A 19 -60.08 -35.11 22.79
C LEU A 19 -59.03 -34.06 23.20
N LEU A 20 -59.45 -32.96 23.83
CA LEU A 20 -58.53 -31.94 24.34
C LEU A 20 -57.59 -32.50 25.40
N ALA A 21 -58.11 -33.32 26.33
CA ALA A 21 -57.31 -33.98 27.35
C ALA A 21 -56.26 -34.93 26.74
N ALA A 22 -56.64 -35.73 25.73
CA ALA A 22 -55.72 -36.61 25.00
C ALA A 22 -54.62 -35.80 24.30
N GLN A 23 -54.98 -34.73 23.59
CA GLN A 23 -54.00 -33.85 22.93
C GLN A 23 -53.05 -33.17 23.92
N LEU A 24 -53.53 -32.76 25.10
CA LEU A 24 -52.68 -32.20 26.15
C LEU A 24 -51.75 -33.25 26.74
N ALA A 25 -52.21 -34.48 26.93
CA ALA A 25 -51.38 -35.59 27.39
C ALA A 25 -50.26 -35.92 26.40
N ASP A 26 -50.56 -35.98 25.10
CA ASP A 26 -49.55 -36.21 24.06
C ASP A 26 -48.50 -35.09 24.02
N ARG A 27 -48.94 -33.83 24.12
CA ARG A 27 -48.03 -32.68 24.19
C ARG A 27 -47.16 -32.68 25.44
N HIS A 28 -47.73 -33.06 26.58
CA HIS A 28 -47.00 -33.22 27.83
C HIS A 28 -45.91 -34.30 27.69
N ALA A 29 -46.27 -35.48 27.19
CA ALA A 29 -45.33 -36.57 26.98
C ALA A 29 -44.20 -36.18 26.01
N ALA A 30 -44.52 -35.45 24.94
CA ALA A 30 -43.52 -34.92 24.01
C ALA A 30 -42.58 -33.90 24.68
N TYR A 31 -43.13 -33.01 25.52
CA TYR A 31 -42.35 -32.07 26.31
C TYR A 31 -41.38 -32.79 27.28
N GLU A 32 -41.87 -33.76 28.06
CA GLU A 32 -41.04 -34.51 29.02
C GLU A 32 -39.94 -35.29 28.31
N LYS A 33 -40.28 -36.00 27.23
CA LYS A 33 -39.31 -36.72 26.40
C LYS A 33 -38.20 -35.80 25.91
N ARG A 34 -38.55 -34.58 25.50
CA ARG A 34 -37.55 -33.61 25.01
C ARG A 34 -36.73 -33.01 26.15
N ARG A 35 -37.37 -32.63 27.26
CA ARG A 35 -36.70 -32.12 28.46
C ARG A 35 -35.65 -33.10 28.97
N ASP A 36 -36.03 -34.37 29.12
CA ASP A 36 -35.18 -35.37 29.78
C ASP A 36 -34.27 -36.11 28.78
N GLY A 37 -34.78 -36.38 27.59
CA GLY A 37 -34.05 -37.12 26.56
C GLY A 37 -33.09 -36.28 25.72
N GLU A 38 -33.36 -34.98 25.54
CA GLU A 38 -32.52 -34.10 24.72
C GLU A 38 -31.81 -33.05 25.57
N VAL A 39 -32.57 -32.19 26.26
CA VAL A 39 -31.98 -31.05 27.00
C VAL A 39 -31.11 -31.51 28.16
N ALA A 40 -31.60 -32.42 29.01
CA ALA A 40 -30.85 -32.92 30.15
C ALA A 40 -29.60 -33.70 29.72
N GLN A 41 -29.68 -34.50 28.66
CA GLN A 41 -28.52 -35.23 28.13
C GLN A 41 -27.45 -34.29 27.58
N GLN A 42 -27.83 -33.32 26.76
CA GLN A 42 -26.90 -32.33 26.21
C GLN A 42 -26.28 -31.48 27.31
N GLN A 43 -27.05 -31.10 28.32
CA GLN A 43 -26.52 -30.37 29.48
C GLN A 43 -25.52 -31.21 30.28
N ALA A 44 -25.73 -32.52 30.42
CA ALA A 44 -24.82 -33.41 31.15
C ALA A 44 -23.45 -33.57 30.47
N LEU A 45 -23.36 -33.29 29.17
CA LEU A 45 -22.09 -33.27 28.43
C LEU A 45 -21.29 -31.98 28.66
N LEU A 46 -21.89 -30.95 29.26
CA LEU A 46 -21.19 -29.73 29.61
C LEU A 46 -20.33 -29.94 30.85
N ASP A 47 -19.09 -29.50 30.76
CA ASP A 47 -18.17 -29.41 31.89
C ASP A 47 -18.52 -28.17 32.72
N ALA A 48 -19.38 -28.35 33.72
CA ALA A 48 -19.93 -27.26 34.52
C ALA A 48 -18.89 -26.44 35.30
N GLU A 49 -17.71 -27.02 35.55
CA GLU A 49 -16.62 -26.36 36.26
C GLU A 49 -15.72 -25.52 35.33
N HIS A 50 -15.81 -25.73 34.02
CA HIS A 50 -15.07 -24.90 33.07
C HIS A 50 -15.58 -23.44 33.15
N PRO A 51 -14.70 -22.43 33.34
CA PRO A 51 -15.12 -21.04 33.55
C PRO A 51 -16.07 -20.49 32.47
N ALA A 52 -15.80 -20.79 31.19
CA ALA A 52 -16.65 -20.40 30.07
C ALA A 52 -18.06 -21.04 30.12
N VAL A 53 -18.14 -22.31 30.51
CA VAL A 53 -19.42 -23.00 30.66
C VAL A 53 -20.17 -22.42 31.84
N LYS A 54 -19.50 -22.27 32.99
CA LYS A 54 -20.05 -21.67 34.21
C LYS A 54 -20.64 -20.27 33.97
N HIS A 55 -20.00 -19.46 33.13
CA HIS A 55 -20.50 -18.15 32.73
C HIS A 55 -21.84 -18.23 31.95
N ARG A 56 -22.07 -19.29 31.18
CA ARG A 56 -23.27 -19.49 30.34
C ARG A 56 -24.36 -20.33 30.99
N LEU A 57 -24.04 -21.14 32.00
CA LEU A 57 -25.01 -21.97 32.73
C LEU A 57 -26.26 -21.23 33.23
N PRO A 58 -26.20 -19.97 33.72
CA PRO A 58 -27.40 -19.25 34.13
C PRO A 58 -28.47 -19.14 33.04
N ALA A 59 -28.08 -18.97 31.77
CA ALA A 59 -29.03 -18.90 30.66
C ALA A 59 -29.71 -20.25 30.39
N VAL A 60 -28.97 -21.36 30.52
CA VAL A 60 -29.52 -22.72 30.41
C VAL A 60 -30.53 -22.97 31.52
N THR A 61 -30.16 -22.64 32.76
CA THR A 61 -31.03 -22.80 33.93
C THR A 61 -32.31 -21.98 33.79
N GLU A 62 -32.20 -20.73 33.37
CA GLU A 62 -33.36 -19.84 33.19
C GLU A 62 -34.30 -20.32 32.08
N ALA A 63 -33.75 -20.80 30.96
CA ALA A 63 -34.56 -21.35 29.86
C ALA A 63 -35.31 -22.62 30.30
N LYS A 64 -34.66 -23.51 31.06
CA LYS A 64 -35.31 -24.70 31.64
C LYS A 64 -36.42 -24.33 32.63
N ARG A 65 -36.15 -23.39 33.53
CA ARG A 65 -37.14 -22.87 34.49
C ARG A 65 -38.38 -22.33 33.77
N LYS A 66 -38.18 -21.52 32.72
CA LYS A 66 -39.30 -21.05 31.88
C LYS A 66 -40.07 -22.19 31.22
N ALA A 67 -39.38 -23.21 30.73
CA ALA A 67 -40.03 -24.36 30.12
C ALA A 67 -40.95 -25.09 31.11
N GLU A 68 -40.49 -25.29 32.35
CA GLU A 68 -41.27 -25.88 33.45
C GLU A 68 -42.48 -24.99 33.82
N GLU A 69 -42.30 -23.68 33.92
CA GLU A 69 -43.39 -22.74 34.22
C GLU A 69 -44.49 -22.72 33.16
N GLN A 70 -44.14 -22.83 31.88
CA GLN A 70 -45.12 -22.87 30.79
C GLN A 70 -45.82 -24.23 30.71
N ALA A 71 -45.08 -25.32 30.94
CA ALA A 71 -45.67 -26.66 31.04
C ALA A 71 -46.69 -26.74 32.19
N ALA A 72 -46.42 -26.12 33.33
CA ALA A 72 -47.35 -26.04 34.46
C ALA A 72 -48.66 -25.30 34.12
N LYS A 73 -48.62 -24.38 33.14
CA LYS A 73 -49.80 -23.67 32.60
C LYS A 73 -50.48 -24.42 31.45
N GLN A 74 -50.00 -25.63 31.12
CA GLN A 74 -50.42 -26.42 29.95
C GLN A 74 -50.15 -25.72 28.60
N ASP A 75 -49.30 -24.69 28.57
CA ASP A 75 -48.83 -24.05 27.34
C ASP A 75 -47.58 -24.76 26.81
N TYR A 76 -47.81 -25.91 26.19
CA TYR A 76 -46.73 -26.76 25.67
C TYR A 76 -46.01 -26.17 24.45
N VAL A 77 -46.63 -25.21 23.75
CA VAL A 77 -45.96 -24.50 22.64
C VAL A 77 -44.89 -23.57 23.21
N ALA A 78 -45.25 -22.76 24.22
CA ALA A 78 -44.30 -21.90 24.90
C ALA A 78 -43.24 -22.72 25.67
N ALA A 79 -43.62 -23.86 26.26
CA ALA A 79 -42.67 -24.76 26.92
C ALA A 79 -41.63 -25.33 25.95
N GLN A 80 -42.04 -25.75 24.75
CA GLN A 80 -41.11 -26.22 23.72
C GLN A 80 -40.17 -25.12 23.22
N ALA A 81 -40.68 -23.91 22.99
CA ALA A 81 -39.84 -22.77 22.61
C ALA A 81 -38.79 -22.43 23.69
N ALA A 82 -39.13 -22.60 24.98
CA ALA A 82 -38.17 -22.45 26.07
C ALA A 82 -37.14 -23.59 26.12
N LEU A 83 -37.50 -24.83 25.75
CA LEU A 83 -36.53 -25.91 25.56
C LEU A 83 -35.60 -25.65 24.36
N ASP A 84 -36.08 -25.07 23.26
CA ASP A 84 -35.25 -24.62 22.14
C ASP A 84 -34.22 -23.58 22.59
N ALA A 85 -34.66 -22.61 23.41
CA ALA A 85 -33.77 -21.62 24.00
C ALA A 85 -32.73 -22.27 24.93
N ALA A 86 -33.10 -23.31 25.69
CA ALA A 86 -32.17 -24.05 26.53
C ALA A 86 -31.10 -24.79 25.70
N LEU A 87 -31.50 -25.46 24.61
CA LEU A 87 -30.57 -26.12 23.69
C LEU A 87 -29.63 -25.13 23.01
N LEU A 88 -30.13 -23.97 22.60
CA LEU A 88 -29.31 -22.91 22.04
C LEU A 88 -28.27 -22.39 23.05
N ALA A 89 -28.68 -22.20 24.31
CA ALA A 89 -27.77 -21.79 25.38
C ALA A 89 -26.73 -22.87 25.72
N ILE A 90 -27.09 -24.16 25.65
CA ILE A 90 -26.15 -25.28 25.81
C ILE A 90 -25.12 -25.27 24.67
N ALA A 91 -25.57 -25.09 23.43
CA ALA A 91 -24.68 -25.01 22.27
C ALA A 91 -23.73 -23.81 22.36
N ASP A 92 -24.21 -22.64 22.80
CA ASP A 92 -23.38 -21.46 23.04
C ASP A 92 -22.33 -21.70 24.14
N ALA A 93 -22.71 -22.36 25.24
CA ALA A 93 -21.77 -22.73 26.31
C ALA A 93 -20.67 -23.67 25.80
N ALA A 94 -21.03 -24.69 25.02
CA ALA A 94 -20.07 -25.62 24.41
C ALA A 94 -19.15 -24.92 23.40
N ALA A 95 -19.69 -24.03 22.57
CA ALA A 95 -18.90 -23.24 21.63
C ALA A 95 -17.91 -22.33 22.36
N LEU A 96 -18.35 -21.64 23.42
CA LEU A 96 -17.48 -20.75 24.20
C LEU A 96 -16.37 -21.52 24.92
N LYS A 97 -16.66 -22.72 25.46
CA LYS A 97 -15.65 -23.63 26.00
C LYS A 97 -14.58 -23.93 24.95
N LYS A 98 -14.99 -24.39 23.77
CA LYS A 98 -14.07 -24.71 22.68
C LYS A 98 -13.21 -23.50 22.28
N THR A 99 -13.81 -22.32 22.13
CA THR A 99 -13.07 -21.09 21.83
C THR A 99 -12.04 -20.75 22.92
N SER A 100 -12.39 -20.95 24.20
CA SER A 100 -11.47 -20.77 25.32
C SER A 100 -10.30 -21.74 25.29
N GLU A 101 -10.54 -23.01 24.99
CA GLU A 101 -9.50 -24.04 24.88
C GLU A 101 -8.57 -23.75 23.69
N ASP A 102 -9.13 -23.44 22.52
CA ASP A 102 -8.38 -23.08 21.32
C ASP A 102 -7.53 -21.81 21.53
N PHE A 103 -8.04 -20.82 22.27
CA PHE A 103 -7.28 -19.64 22.66
C PHE A 103 -6.12 -19.99 23.60
N ASN A 104 -6.38 -20.76 24.66
CA ASN A 104 -5.36 -21.14 25.63
C ASN A 104 -4.22 -21.96 25.00
N ALA A 105 -4.55 -22.85 24.05
CA ALA A 105 -3.55 -23.60 23.29
C ALA A 105 -2.62 -22.66 22.48
N ARG A 106 -3.18 -21.63 21.83
CA ARG A 106 -2.40 -20.64 21.08
C ARG A 106 -1.60 -19.71 21.99
N LEU A 107 -2.18 -19.31 23.12
CA LEU A 107 -1.51 -18.51 24.14
C LEU A 107 -0.23 -19.22 24.64
N LEU A 108 -0.33 -20.52 24.96
CA LEU A 108 0.80 -21.32 25.44
C LEU A 108 1.97 -21.35 24.43
N LEU A 109 1.67 -21.48 23.13
CA LEU A 109 2.71 -21.46 22.10
C LEU A 109 3.46 -20.13 22.07
N VAL A 110 2.74 -19.00 22.18
CA VAL A 110 3.39 -17.68 22.22
C VAL A 110 4.19 -17.52 23.51
N GLU A 111 3.69 -17.98 24.66
CA GLU A 111 4.43 -17.93 25.93
C GLU A 111 5.74 -18.73 25.91
N LEU A 112 5.74 -19.88 25.22
CA LEU A 112 6.95 -20.66 24.95
C LEU A 112 7.93 -19.87 24.08
N ASP A 113 7.46 -19.23 23.01
CA ASP A 113 8.30 -18.38 22.15
C ASP A 113 8.94 -17.24 22.96
N VAL A 114 8.17 -16.54 23.80
CA VAL A 114 8.69 -15.45 24.65
C VAL A 114 9.75 -15.96 25.63
N THR A 115 9.53 -17.13 26.22
CA THR A 115 10.49 -17.76 27.13
C THR A 115 11.80 -18.09 26.41
N GLY A 116 11.73 -18.50 25.14
CA GLY A 116 12.91 -18.72 24.29
C GLY A 116 13.70 -17.46 23.93
N LEU A 117 13.17 -16.25 24.16
CA LEU A 117 13.87 -15.01 23.82
C LEU A 117 15.05 -14.73 24.76
N THR A 118 14.94 -15.05 26.05
CA THR A 118 15.93 -14.73 27.08
C THR A 118 15.81 -15.64 28.30
N ASN A 119 16.96 -16.00 28.90
CA ASN A 119 17.02 -16.71 30.19
C ASN A 119 17.11 -15.75 31.39
N VAL A 120 17.11 -14.42 31.16
CA VAL A 120 17.18 -13.41 32.23
C VAL A 120 15.84 -13.27 32.95
N SER A 121 15.88 -13.20 34.28
CA SER A 121 14.71 -12.98 35.13
C SER A 121 14.93 -11.78 36.08
N PRO A 122 14.06 -10.76 36.09
CA PRO A 122 12.90 -10.58 35.21
C PRO A 122 13.31 -10.34 33.75
N ARG A 123 12.49 -10.80 32.79
CA ARG A 123 12.79 -10.70 31.35
C ARG A 123 13.06 -9.27 30.88
N ALA A 124 12.40 -8.30 31.50
CA ALA A 124 12.60 -6.87 31.24
C ALA A 124 14.03 -6.38 31.50
N GLY A 125 14.83 -7.12 32.28
CA GLY A 125 16.25 -6.82 32.53
C GLY A 125 17.21 -7.36 31.46
N ALA A 126 16.73 -8.06 30.43
CA ALA A 126 17.59 -8.64 29.40
C ALA A 126 18.37 -7.56 28.62
N PRO A 127 19.71 -7.61 28.55
CA PRO A 127 20.50 -6.62 27.83
C PRO A 127 20.10 -6.50 26.35
N GLY A 128 19.92 -5.27 25.87
CA GLY A 128 19.62 -4.96 24.46
C GLY A 128 18.18 -5.24 23.98
N ILE A 129 17.42 -6.07 24.68
CA ILE A 129 16.06 -6.48 24.29
C ILE A 129 14.99 -6.34 25.40
N GLY A 130 15.38 -6.07 26.65
CA GLY A 130 14.47 -6.12 27.80
C GLY A 130 13.24 -5.22 27.67
N ALA A 131 13.42 -3.99 27.16
CA ALA A 131 12.31 -3.07 26.90
C ALA A 131 11.33 -3.58 25.84
N ASP A 132 11.80 -4.34 24.85
CA ASP A 132 10.95 -4.92 23.81
C ASP A 132 10.25 -6.18 24.31
N VAL A 133 10.92 -7.02 25.11
CA VAL A 133 10.29 -8.17 25.76
C VAL A 133 9.18 -7.71 26.73
N ALA A 134 9.37 -6.59 27.43
CA ALA A 134 8.32 -6.01 28.28
C ALA A 134 7.05 -5.61 27.49
N LYS A 135 7.19 -5.20 26.22
CA LYS A 135 6.03 -4.94 25.34
C LYS A 135 5.31 -6.24 24.97
N VAL A 136 6.06 -7.33 24.76
CA VAL A 136 5.47 -8.67 24.54
C VAL A 136 4.68 -9.10 25.79
N ASP A 137 5.27 -8.96 26.97
CA ASP A 137 4.63 -9.30 28.25
C ASP A 137 3.35 -8.48 28.47
N THR A 138 3.37 -7.20 28.12
CA THR A 138 2.18 -6.32 28.19
C THR A 138 1.07 -6.81 27.27
N ALA A 139 1.39 -7.14 26.01
CA ALA A 139 0.40 -7.64 25.05
C ALA A 139 -0.17 -9.01 25.47
N LEU A 140 0.64 -9.89 26.06
CA LEU A 140 0.17 -11.16 26.63
C LEU A 140 -0.75 -10.96 27.83
N ALA A 141 -0.42 -10.02 28.71
CA ALA A 141 -1.27 -9.68 29.85
C ALA A 141 -2.62 -9.13 29.39
N GLU A 142 -2.63 -8.28 28.36
CA GLU A 142 -3.87 -7.79 27.76
C GLU A 142 -4.69 -8.93 27.13
N ALA A 143 -4.07 -9.82 26.37
CA ALA A 143 -4.74 -10.97 25.76
C ALA A 143 -5.43 -11.85 26.82
N LYS A 144 -4.73 -12.15 27.92
CA LYS A 144 -5.30 -12.89 29.07
C LYS A 144 -6.45 -12.15 29.73
N ALA A 145 -6.30 -10.84 29.95
CA ALA A 145 -7.35 -10.03 30.56
C ALA A 145 -8.64 -10.01 29.71
N LYS A 146 -8.52 -9.94 28.38
CA LYS A 146 -9.68 -10.02 27.46
C LYS A 146 -10.30 -11.42 27.44
N ALA A 147 -9.48 -12.47 27.46
CA ALA A 147 -9.97 -13.85 27.50
C ALA A 147 -10.73 -14.17 28.81
N LEU A 148 -10.30 -13.62 29.95
CA LEU A 148 -11.03 -13.73 31.22
C LEU A 148 -12.43 -13.09 31.17
N LEU A 149 -12.64 -12.13 30.27
CA LEU A 149 -13.94 -11.51 30.00
C LEU A 149 -14.70 -12.20 28.86
N PHE A 150 -14.18 -13.33 28.35
CA PHE A 150 -14.72 -14.06 27.20
C PHE A 150 -14.78 -13.25 25.88
N ASP A 151 -14.04 -12.14 25.80
CA ASP A 151 -13.86 -11.36 24.56
C ASP A 151 -12.69 -11.92 23.75
N PHE A 152 -12.90 -13.09 23.16
CA PHE A 152 -11.84 -13.80 22.43
C PHE A 152 -11.41 -13.09 21.14
N LYS A 153 -12.26 -12.23 20.57
CA LYS A 153 -11.88 -11.41 19.41
C LYS A 153 -10.83 -10.35 19.79
N ALA A 154 -11.05 -9.63 20.89
CA ALA A 154 -10.05 -8.70 21.41
C ALA A 154 -8.81 -9.44 21.93
N ALA A 155 -9.00 -10.58 22.60
CA ALA A 155 -7.90 -11.42 23.09
C ALA A 155 -7.00 -11.90 21.94
N ASP A 156 -7.59 -12.34 20.83
CA ASP A 156 -6.86 -12.77 19.63
C ASP A 156 -6.08 -11.63 18.97
N THR A 157 -6.65 -10.41 18.98
CA THR A 157 -5.97 -9.22 18.48
C THR A 157 -4.71 -8.92 19.33
N ALA A 158 -4.84 -8.95 20.66
CA ALA A 158 -3.73 -8.75 21.57
C ALA A 158 -2.69 -9.88 21.47
N LEU A 159 -3.12 -11.13 21.32
CA LEU A 159 -2.22 -12.28 21.12
C LEU A 159 -1.45 -12.18 19.81
N ALA A 160 -2.09 -11.74 18.72
CA ALA A 160 -1.42 -11.49 17.44
C ALA A 160 -0.36 -10.37 17.58
N SER A 161 -0.67 -9.31 18.33
CA SER A 161 0.30 -8.25 18.66
C SER A 161 1.49 -8.81 19.44
N ALA A 162 1.27 -9.65 20.45
CA ALA A 162 2.33 -10.30 21.22
C ALA A 162 3.24 -11.16 20.32
N LYS A 163 2.65 -11.95 19.41
CA LYS A 163 3.39 -12.77 18.45
C LYS A 163 4.26 -11.93 17.50
N ALA A 164 3.74 -10.80 17.02
CA ALA A 164 4.48 -9.90 16.13
C ALA A 164 5.65 -9.23 16.87
N GLN A 165 5.43 -8.78 18.10
CA GLN A 165 6.48 -8.23 18.96
C GLN A 165 7.55 -9.28 19.29
N CYS A 166 7.16 -10.52 19.60
CA CYS A 166 8.10 -11.62 19.84
C CYS A 166 9.01 -11.82 18.61
N LYS A 167 8.43 -11.90 17.42
CA LYS A 167 9.18 -12.02 16.17
C LYS A 167 10.08 -10.80 15.90
N SER A 168 9.62 -9.60 16.24
CA SER A 168 10.43 -8.38 16.15
C SER A 168 11.67 -8.46 17.05
N VAL A 169 11.54 -8.99 18.28
CA VAL A 169 12.68 -9.22 19.18
C VAL A 169 13.66 -10.23 18.59
N GLU A 170 13.18 -11.32 17.99
CA GLU A 170 14.06 -12.28 17.31
C GLU A 170 14.86 -11.64 16.17
N VAL A 171 14.21 -10.84 15.32
CA VAL A 171 14.89 -10.10 14.24
C VAL A 171 15.91 -9.12 14.84
N LYS A 172 15.55 -8.40 15.91
CA LYS A 172 16.48 -7.49 16.60
C LYS A 172 17.73 -8.20 17.11
N LYS A 173 17.59 -9.41 17.67
CA LYS A 173 18.73 -10.22 18.12
C LYS A 173 19.65 -10.56 16.95
N LEU A 174 19.09 -10.99 15.82
CA LEU A 174 19.88 -11.29 14.62
C LEU A 174 20.59 -10.04 14.08
N LEU A 175 19.91 -8.88 14.05
CA LEU A 175 20.49 -7.61 13.62
C LEU A 175 21.68 -7.15 14.49
N LYS A 176 21.75 -7.60 15.75
CA LYS A 176 22.83 -7.28 16.69
C LYS A 176 23.86 -8.41 16.83
N ALA A 177 23.66 -9.54 16.15
CA ALA A 177 24.66 -10.58 16.10
C ALA A 177 25.89 -10.10 15.29
N PRO A 178 27.12 -10.51 15.64
CA PRO A 178 28.32 -10.08 14.92
C PRO A 178 28.35 -10.47 13.44
N SER A 179 27.74 -11.60 13.09
CA SER A 179 27.63 -12.08 11.71
C SER A 179 26.40 -12.99 11.59
N PRO A 180 25.18 -12.41 11.47
CA PRO A 180 23.98 -13.21 11.31
C PRO A 180 23.99 -13.92 9.95
N ASP A 181 23.47 -15.15 9.91
CA ASP A 181 23.20 -15.82 8.64
C ASP A 181 22.20 -14.97 7.82
N PRO A 182 22.57 -14.50 6.61
CA PRO A 182 21.73 -13.61 5.81
C PRO A 182 20.40 -14.24 5.39
N VAL A 183 20.36 -15.55 5.16
CA VAL A 183 19.15 -16.29 4.78
C VAL A 183 18.22 -16.36 5.98
N VAL A 184 18.75 -16.68 7.16
CA VAL A 184 17.96 -16.71 8.40
C VAL A 184 17.41 -15.32 8.72
N LEU A 185 18.24 -14.27 8.66
CA LEU A 185 17.80 -12.90 8.90
C LEU A 185 16.66 -12.50 7.96
N LYS A 186 16.83 -12.72 6.66
CA LYS A 186 15.79 -12.42 5.66
C LYS A 186 14.51 -13.19 5.94
N ASN A 187 14.57 -14.48 6.22
CA ASN A 187 13.40 -15.31 6.52
C ASN A 187 12.64 -14.82 7.77
N GLN A 188 13.37 -14.42 8.83
CA GLN A 188 12.73 -13.85 10.02
C GLN A 188 12.10 -12.48 9.74
N MET A 189 12.75 -11.62 8.94
CA MET A 189 12.15 -10.36 8.48
C MET A 189 10.89 -10.60 7.65
N GLU A 190 10.89 -11.58 6.73
CA GLU A 190 9.71 -11.93 5.94
C GLU A 190 8.57 -12.44 6.82
N THR A 191 8.90 -13.24 7.83
CA THR A 191 7.94 -13.77 8.79
C THR A 191 7.33 -12.64 9.61
N LEU A 192 8.15 -11.68 10.09
CA LEU A 192 7.69 -10.48 10.77
C LEU A 192 6.78 -9.65 9.86
N ASN A 193 7.23 -9.34 8.65
CA ASN A 193 6.53 -8.45 7.71
C ASN A 193 5.14 -8.96 7.29
N LYS A 194 4.89 -10.28 7.40
CA LYS A 194 3.59 -10.92 7.14
C LYS A 194 2.62 -10.86 8.33
N GLN A 195 3.09 -10.51 9.54
CA GLN A 195 2.23 -10.44 10.72
C GLN A 195 1.41 -9.14 10.76
N PRO A 196 0.24 -9.12 11.40
CA PRO A 196 -0.47 -7.88 11.71
C PRO A 196 0.43 -6.90 12.47
N GLY A 197 0.56 -5.66 11.96
CA GLY A 197 1.48 -4.66 12.53
C GLY A 197 2.98 -4.92 12.29
N GLY A 198 3.31 -6.04 11.64
CA GLY A 198 4.68 -6.46 11.35
C GLY A 198 5.51 -5.48 10.51
N PRO A 199 4.96 -4.89 9.44
CA PRO A 199 5.66 -3.87 8.65
C PRO A 199 6.13 -2.69 9.51
N GLN A 200 5.29 -2.18 10.41
CA GLN A 200 5.64 -1.04 11.28
C GLN A 200 6.72 -1.42 12.30
N LEU A 201 6.71 -2.67 12.79
CA LEU A 201 7.77 -3.17 13.65
C LEU A 201 9.10 -3.29 12.89
N LEU A 202 9.08 -3.79 11.65
CA LEU A 202 10.26 -3.82 10.80
C LEU A 202 10.77 -2.40 10.51
N ASP A 203 9.89 -1.46 10.19
CA ASP A 203 10.22 -0.05 9.96
C ASP A 203 10.93 0.54 11.21
N ALA A 204 10.42 0.26 12.42
CA ALA A 204 11.01 0.69 13.69
C ALA A 204 12.38 0.06 13.97
N LEU A 205 12.58 -1.23 13.64
CA LEU A 205 13.87 -1.90 13.78
C LEU A 205 14.93 -1.25 12.88
N ILE A 206 14.59 -0.98 11.62
CA ILE A 206 15.50 -0.34 10.67
C ILE A 206 15.78 1.11 11.04
N ALA A 207 14.77 1.84 11.53
CA ALA A 207 14.94 3.17 12.08
C ALA A 207 15.91 3.19 13.27
N GLY A 208 15.96 2.13 14.07
CA GLY A 208 16.86 1.98 15.22
C GLY A 208 18.32 1.60 14.89
N LEU A 209 18.65 1.28 13.63
CA LEU A 209 20.03 0.97 13.24
C LEU A 209 20.93 2.21 13.28
N GLY A 210 22.11 2.08 13.89
CA GLY A 210 23.14 3.09 13.99
C GLY A 210 24.15 3.05 12.83
N PRO A 211 25.06 4.02 12.76
CA PRO A 211 26.03 4.14 11.65
C PRO A 211 27.03 2.98 11.57
N THR A 212 27.24 2.24 12.66
CA THR A 212 28.15 1.08 12.74
C THR A 212 27.45 -0.26 12.47
N ASP A 213 26.12 -0.27 12.34
CA ASP A 213 25.40 -1.49 11.95
C ASP A 213 25.68 -1.84 10.47
N SER A 214 25.37 -3.06 10.04
CA SER A 214 25.63 -3.47 8.65
C SER A 214 24.64 -2.82 7.67
N PRO A 215 25.11 -2.17 6.57
CA PRO A 215 24.26 -1.74 5.47
C PRO A 215 23.43 -2.88 4.85
N ASP A 216 23.96 -4.10 4.87
CA ASP A 216 23.31 -5.29 4.28
C ASP A 216 22.03 -5.66 5.05
N HIS A 217 21.93 -5.29 6.34
CA HIS A 217 20.69 -5.42 7.10
C HIS A 217 19.56 -4.54 6.53
N VAL A 218 19.90 -3.32 6.08
CA VAL A 218 18.92 -2.40 5.47
C VAL A 218 18.54 -2.87 4.07
N LEU A 219 19.48 -3.41 3.29
CA LEU A 219 19.21 -4.01 1.98
C LEU A 219 18.27 -5.22 2.10
N ALA A 220 18.52 -6.12 3.06
CA ALA A 220 17.63 -7.25 3.33
C ALA A 220 16.21 -6.76 3.68
N ALA A 221 16.09 -5.76 4.54
CA ALA A 221 14.81 -5.20 4.93
C ALA A 221 14.10 -4.48 3.77
N LEU A 222 14.83 -3.74 2.92
CA LEU A 222 14.29 -3.13 1.68
C LEU A 222 13.66 -4.22 0.80
N ALA A 223 14.38 -5.31 0.57
CA ALA A 223 13.89 -6.40 -0.26
C ALA A 223 12.59 -7.00 0.28
N VAL A 224 12.52 -7.21 1.59
CA VAL A 224 11.37 -7.82 2.27
C VAL A 224 10.18 -6.87 2.36
N ARG A 225 10.40 -5.66 2.91
CA ARG A 225 9.35 -4.67 3.21
C ARG A 225 8.58 -4.27 1.95
N PHE A 226 9.28 -4.19 0.82
CA PHE A 226 8.77 -3.71 -0.46
C PHE A 226 8.65 -4.82 -1.52
N ASN A 227 8.72 -6.09 -1.12
CA ASN A 227 8.49 -7.24 -2.00
C ASN A 227 9.32 -7.20 -3.31
N LEU A 228 10.59 -6.79 -3.20
CA LEU A 228 11.49 -6.65 -4.35
C LEU A 228 11.96 -8.05 -4.77
N LYS A 229 11.32 -8.63 -5.78
CA LYS A 229 11.58 -10.00 -6.26
C LYS A 229 13.03 -10.25 -6.68
N GLN A 230 13.72 -9.22 -7.15
CA GLN A 230 15.14 -9.26 -7.54
C GLN A 230 16.06 -8.67 -6.45
N GLY A 231 15.50 -8.30 -5.31
CA GLY A 231 16.22 -7.85 -4.12
C GLY A 231 16.54 -6.36 -4.09
N ALA A 232 17.35 -5.97 -3.10
CA ALA A 232 17.99 -4.67 -3.03
C ALA A 232 19.49 -4.88 -2.96
N GLN A 233 20.26 -4.08 -3.70
CA GLN A 233 21.71 -4.25 -3.79
C GLN A 233 22.44 -2.91 -3.74
N ASP A 234 23.73 -3.00 -3.45
CA ASP A 234 24.68 -1.89 -3.50
C ASP A 234 25.85 -2.30 -4.38
N GLU A 235 26.16 -1.48 -5.38
CA GLU A 235 27.28 -1.70 -6.30
C GLU A 235 28.56 -1.00 -5.82
N GLY A 236 28.49 -0.20 -4.75
CA GLY A 236 29.66 0.44 -4.15
C GLY A 236 30.60 -0.57 -3.49
N THR A 237 31.90 -0.34 -3.63
CA THR A 237 32.95 -1.17 -2.98
C THR A 237 33.81 -0.33 -2.06
N GLY A 238 34.35 -0.95 -1.00
CA GLY A 238 35.23 -0.26 -0.04
C GLY A 238 34.60 1.02 0.51
N ALA A 239 35.32 2.14 0.40
CA ALA A 239 34.86 3.46 0.85
C ALA A 239 33.66 4.01 0.06
N GLN A 240 33.33 3.42 -1.10
CA GLN A 240 32.19 3.81 -1.93
C GLN A 240 30.91 3.03 -1.61
N LYS A 241 30.97 2.06 -0.69
CA LYS A 241 29.79 1.33 -0.22
C LYS A 241 28.81 2.30 0.45
N SER A 242 27.53 2.15 0.17
CA SER A 242 26.46 2.92 0.79
C SER A 242 26.45 2.72 2.30
N THR A 243 26.32 3.83 3.03
CA THR A 243 26.22 3.79 4.49
C THR A 243 24.81 3.39 4.92
N VAL A 244 24.69 2.95 6.19
CA VAL A 244 23.38 2.71 6.81
C VAL A 244 22.48 3.95 6.72
N ALA A 245 23.04 5.15 6.87
CA ALA A 245 22.27 6.39 6.80
C ALA A 245 21.60 6.60 5.43
N VAL A 246 22.35 6.38 4.34
CA VAL A 246 21.82 6.50 2.97
C VAL A 246 20.72 5.48 2.73
N LEU A 247 20.96 4.21 3.06
CA LEU A 247 19.98 3.15 2.83
C LEU A 247 18.73 3.31 3.69
N LYS A 248 18.86 3.77 4.95
CA LYS A 248 17.72 4.12 5.79
C LYS A 248 16.90 5.25 5.19
N ARG A 249 17.53 6.24 4.53
CA ARG A 249 16.80 7.31 3.85
C ARG A 249 15.97 6.76 2.69
N VAL A 250 16.55 5.89 1.86
CA VAL A 250 15.82 5.20 0.77
C VAL A 250 14.65 4.39 1.34
N TYR A 251 14.90 3.56 2.36
CA TYR A 251 13.88 2.76 3.03
C TYR A 251 12.73 3.63 3.54
N LYS A 252 13.03 4.72 4.24
CA LYS A 252 12.04 5.65 4.79
C LYS A 252 11.18 6.26 3.69
N LEU A 253 11.78 6.81 2.64
CA LEU A 253 11.04 7.43 1.52
C LEU A 253 10.11 6.43 0.81
N MET A 254 10.54 5.18 0.68
CA MET A 254 9.70 4.12 0.14
C MET A 254 8.56 3.70 1.08
N ALA A 255 8.76 3.79 2.40
CA ALA A 255 7.74 3.50 3.41
C ALA A 255 6.71 4.65 3.58
N GLU A 256 7.10 5.88 3.26
CA GLU A 256 6.23 7.07 3.33
C GLU A 256 5.18 7.12 2.20
N VAL A 257 5.38 6.37 1.12
CA VAL A 257 4.39 6.24 0.06
C VAL A 257 3.47 5.02 0.28
N PRO A 258 2.21 5.05 -0.16
CA PRO A 258 1.31 3.91 -0.05
C PRO A 258 1.90 2.62 -0.63
N ASP A 259 1.61 1.46 0.01
CA ASP A 259 2.08 0.14 -0.42
C ASP A 259 1.76 -0.15 -1.92
N LYS A 260 0.66 0.40 -2.45
CA LYS A 260 0.28 0.32 -3.88
C LYS A 260 1.31 0.90 -4.87
N HIS A 261 2.21 1.77 -4.39
CA HIS A 261 3.27 2.41 -5.18
C HIS A 261 4.58 1.62 -5.19
N THR A 262 4.85 0.90 -4.11
CA THR A 262 6.10 0.13 -3.90
C THR A 262 5.78 -1.37 -3.81
N LYS A 263 5.46 -1.87 -2.61
CA LYS A 263 5.26 -3.29 -2.28
C LYS A 263 4.29 -4.05 -3.20
N GLU A 264 3.19 -3.42 -3.59
CA GLU A 264 2.17 -4.02 -4.47
C GLU A 264 2.35 -3.60 -5.94
N ASN A 265 3.49 -3.00 -6.28
CA ASN A 265 3.85 -2.66 -7.64
C ASN A 265 4.72 -3.78 -8.25
N PRO A 266 4.16 -4.67 -9.10
CA PRO A 266 4.94 -5.76 -9.69
C PRO A 266 6.01 -5.29 -10.68
N ARG A 267 5.97 -4.01 -11.09
CA ARG A 267 7.00 -3.39 -11.93
C ARG A 267 8.20 -2.91 -11.12
N MET A 268 8.06 -2.67 -9.81
CA MET A 268 9.19 -2.37 -8.93
C MET A 268 9.77 -3.67 -8.37
N ARG A 269 10.79 -4.23 -9.04
CA ARG A 269 11.35 -5.55 -8.73
C ARG A 269 12.67 -5.49 -7.99
N GLN A 270 13.40 -4.38 -8.15
CA GLN A 270 14.74 -4.20 -7.61
C GLN A 270 14.98 -2.75 -7.20
N VAL A 271 15.83 -2.56 -6.19
CA VAL A 271 16.46 -1.28 -5.88
C VAL A 271 17.97 -1.46 -5.89
N THR A 272 18.68 -0.59 -6.60
CA THR A 272 20.14 -0.61 -6.69
C THR A 272 20.71 0.74 -6.25
N ARG A 273 21.59 0.75 -5.26
CA ARG A 273 22.43 1.91 -4.95
C ARG A 273 23.74 1.84 -5.73
N LYS A 274 24.11 2.94 -6.37
CA LYS A 274 25.39 3.12 -7.06
C LYS A 274 26.23 4.18 -6.36
N PRO A 275 27.57 4.07 -6.40
CA PRO A 275 28.43 5.01 -5.70
C PRO A 275 28.39 6.44 -6.27
N ALA A 276 28.12 6.58 -7.57
CA ALA A 276 27.99 7.86 -8.26
C ALA A 276 27.14 7.72 -9.53
N GLY A 277 26.79 8.85 -10.14
CA GLY A 277 25.98 8.95 -11.35
C GLY A 277 24.56 9.46 -11.06
N GLY A 278 23.71 9.49 -12.09
CA GLY A 278 22.30 9.84 -11.94
C GLY A 278 21.46 8.66 -11.46
N SER A 279 20.26 8.97 -10.97
CA SER A 279 19.21 7.97 -10.78
C SER A 279 18.50 7.62 -12.09
N SER A 280 17.94 6.42 -12.15
CA SER A 280 17.17 5.97 -13.30
C SER A 280 16.27 4.79 -12.96
N TYR A 281 15.18 4.64 -13.71
CA TYR A 281 14.34 3.46 -13.71
C TYR A 281 14.40 2.74 -15.06
N GLY A 282 14.58 1.42 -15.04
CA GLY A 282 14.57 0.61 -16.24
C GLY A 282 14.44 -0.88 -15.95
N GLY A 283 13.64 -1.59 -16.73
CA GLY A 283 13.46 -3.04 -16.56
C GLY A 283 12.98 -3.43 -15.15
N GLY A 284 12.27 -2.54 -14.45
CA GLY A 284 11.81 -2.77 -13.08
C GLY A 284 12.87 -2.62 -11.99
N ASN A 285 14.04 -2.07 -12.32
CA ASN A 285 15.05 -1.69 -11.35
C ASN A 285 15.03 -0.17 -11.12
N VAL A 286 14.93 0.24 -9.86
CA VAL A 286 15.16 1.63 -9.42
C VAL A 286 16.63 1.76 -9.04
N VAL A 287 17.39 2.45 -9.88
CA VAL A 287 18.80 2.75 -9.66
C VAL A 287 18.93 4.14 -9.07
N LEU A 288 19.64 4.24 -7.95
CA LEU A 288 19.89 5.49 -7.25
C LEU A 288 21.40 5.75 -7.25
N GLY A 289 21.86 6.68 -8.07
CA GLY A 289 23.27 7.06 -8.19
C GLY A 289 23.65 8.32 -7.40
N ASP A 290 22.67 9.17 -7.11
CA ASP A 290 22.90 10.48 -6.50
C ASP A 290 23.43 10.37 -5.06
N ALA A 291 24.27 11.33 -4.68
CA ALA A 291 24.77 11.42 -3.31
C ALA A 291 23.69 11.96 -2.37
N LEU A 292 23.58 11.38 -1.17
CA LEU A 292 22.79 11.97 -0.10
C LEU A 292 23.53 13.19 0.46
N ASN A 293 23.04 14.39 0.14
CA ASN A 293 23.53 15.65 0.66
C ASN A 293 22.34 16.55 1.01
N GLU A 294 22.12 16.81 2.30
CA GLU A 294 20.97 17.58 2.80
C GLU A 294 20.98 19.05 2.34
N GLY A 295 22.16 19.59 2.01
CA GLY A 295 22.31 20.93 1.43
C GLY A 295 22.06 20.98 -0.08
N SER A 296 22.07 19.82 -0.77
CA SER A 296 21.74 19.76 -2.19
C SER A 296 20.22 19.76 -2.37
N LYS A 297 19.67 20.92 -2.75
CA LYS A 297 18.24 21.11 -2.97
C LYS A 297 17.87 20.98 -4.44
N ARG A 298 16.68 20.48 -4.73
CA ARG A 298 16.10 20.51 -6.08
C ARG A 298 15.61 21.92 -6.38
N GLY A 299 16.16 22.56 -7.40
CA GLY A 299 15.62 23.81 -7.92
C GLY A 299 14.27 23.57 -8.60
N LEU A 300 13.27 24.35 -8.19
CA LEU A 300 11.90 24.31 -8.73
C LEU A 300 11.59 25.65 -9.40
N VAL A 301 10.85 25.62 -10.51
CA VAL A 301 10.42 26.82 -11.26
C VAL A 301 11.60 27.76 -11.56
N ILE A 302 12.73 27.20 -11.98
CA ILE A 302 13.93 27.96 -12.33
C ILE A 302 13.60 28.81 -13.56
N THR A 303 13.62 30.14 -13.45
CA THR A 303 13.18 31.06 -14.51
C THR A 303 13.88 30.87 -15.86
N THR A 304 15.16 30.47 -15.85
CA THR A 304 15.90 30.18 -17.09
C THR A 304 15.43 28.91 -17.80
N GLU A 305 14.86 27.96 -17.06
CA GLU A 305 14.30 26.72 -17.59
C GLU A 305 12.79 26.83 -17.87
N LEU A 306 12.06 27.55 -17.01
CA LEU A 306 10.61 27.72 -17.06
C LEU A 306 10.22 29.20 -16.88
N PRO A 307 10.39 30.05 -17.91
CA PRO A 307 9.89 31.41 -17.86
C PRO A 307 8.36 31.42 -17.88
N GLY A 308 7.74 32.31 -17.09
CA GLY A 308 6.31 32.55 -17.15
C GLY A 308 5.41 31.47 -16.52
N VAL A 309 5.90 30.71 -15.54
CA VAL A 309 5.06 29.75 -14.79
C VAL A 309 3.96 30.48 -14.02
N GLU A 310 2.74 29.96 -14.12
CA GLU A 310 1.56 30.50 -13.46
C GLU A 310 1.69 30.42 -11.93
N ASP A 311 1.15 31.40 -11.21
CA ASP A 311 1.27 31.44 -9.74
C ASP A 311 0.64 30.23 -9.04
N ARG A 312 -0.42 29.65 -9.60
CA ARG A 312 -1.05 28.42 -9.08
C ARG A 312 -0.17 27.17 -9.26
N CYS A 313 0.83 27.24 -10.13
CA CYS A 313 1.76 26.15 -10.44
C CYS A 313 3.09 26.30 -9.71
N LYS A 314 3.38 27.45 -9.09
CA LYS A 314 4.55 27.65 -8.24
C LYS A 314 4.45 26.83 -6.92
N PRO A 315 5.58 26.47 -6.29
CA PRO A 315 5.56 25.86 -4.96
C PRO A 315 4.81 26.71 -3.92
N PRO A 316 4.23 26.10 -2.87
CA PRO A 316 3.64 26.85 -1.76
C PRO A 316 4.63 27.85 -1.15
N GLU A 317 4.15 29.02 -0.77
CA GLU A 317 4.99 30.06 -0.17
C GLU A 317 5.58 29.57 1.16
N GLY A 318 6.84 29.91 1.43
CA GLY A 318 7.56 29.49 2.64
C GLY A 318 7.93 28.01 2.71
N LYS A 319 7.59 27.19 1.70
CA LYS A 319 8.03 25.79 1.61
C LYS A 319 9.50 25.74 1.20
N GLU A 320 10.33 25.05 1.99
CA GLU A 320 11.71 24.78 1.58
C GLU A 320 11.75 23.87 0.36
N ALA A 321 12.74 24.11 -0.51
CA ALA A 321 13.00 23.23 -1.64
C ALA A 321 13.36 21.81 -1.14
N PRO A 322 12.88 20.75 -1.81
CA PRO A 322 13.12 19.39 -1.37
C PRO A 322 14.59 19.02 -1.56
N VAL A 323 15.09 18.11 -0.72
CA VAL A 323 16.43 17.53 -0.91
C VAL A 323 16.45 16.79 -2.23
N PHE A 324 17.49 17.03 -3.04
CA PHE A 324 17.60 16.49 -4.39
C PHE A 324 17.57 14.95 -4.42
N PHE A 325 18.25 14.32 -3.45
CA PHE A 325 18.24 12.86 -3.30
C PHE A 325 16.82 12.31 -3.10
N ASP A 326 16.04 12.93 -2.21
CA ASP A 326 14.68 12.48 -1.91
C ASP A 326 13.75 12.66 -3.10
N TRP A 327 13.89 13.80 -3.80
CA TRP A 327 13.17 14.07 -5.04
C TRP A 327 13.41 12.96 -6.05
N ASN A 328 14.67 12.56 -6.26
CA ASN A 328 15.02 11.53 -7.22
C ASN A 328 14.48 10.15 -6.80
N VAL A 329 14.48 9.80 -5.51
CA VAL A 329 13.84 8.55 -5.05
C VAL A 329 12.35 8.54 -5.40
N GLN A 330 11.63 9.63 -5.13
CA GLN A 330 10.20 9.73 -5.46
C GLN A 330 9.96 9.72 -6.98
N HIS A 331 10.84 10.38 -7.74
CA HIS A 331 10.83 10.38 -9.19
C HIS A 331 11.02 8.97 -9.77
N GLU A 332 11.96 8.17 -9.27
CA GLU A 332 12.14 6.81 -9.78
C GLU A 332 10.99 5.86 -9.40
N ILE A 333 10.39 6.04 -8.21
CA ILE A 333 9.15 5.32 -7.85
C ILE A 333 8.02 5.67 -8.83
N ALA A 334 7.95 6.93 -9.28
CA ALA A 334 6.95 7.36 -10.24
C ALA A 334 7.14 6.70 -11.62
N HIS A 335 8.37 6.53 -12.10
CA HIS A 335 8.62 5.78 -13.32
C HIS A 335 8.12 4.33 -13.22
N ALA A 336 8.31 3.67 -12.07
CA ALA A 336 7.75 2.34 -11.83
C ALA A 336 6.21 2.33 -11.80
N LEU A 337 5.59 3.41 -11.32
CA LEU A 337 4.14 3.58 -11.34
C LEU A 337 3.60 3.81 -12.74
N ASP A 338 4.27 4.66 -13.54
CA ASP A 338 3.91 4.87 -14.95
C ASP A 338 4.06 3.57 -15.75
N ASP A 339 5.10 2.77 -15.49
CA ASP A 339 5.25 1.46 -16.13
C ASP A 339 4.13 0.47 -15.72
N LYS A 340 3.67 0.53 -14.46
CA LYS A 340 2.54 -0.28 -13.96
C LYS A 340 1.23 0.12 -14.60
N LYS A 341 0.95 1.43 -14.67
CA LYS A 341 -0.33 1.97 -15.10
C LYS A 341 -0.40 2.28 -16.59
N LYS A 342 0.75 2.32 -17.26
CA LYS A 342 0.92 2.89 -18.61
C LYS A 342 0.27 4.26 -18.70
N PHE A 343 0.46 5.09 -17.67
CA PHE A 343 -0.32 6.31 -17.51
C PHE A 343 -0.06 7.26 -18.66
N MET A 344 1.20 7.61 -18.93
CA MET A 344 1.51 8.55 -20.01
C MET A 344 1.23 7.97 -21.39
N ALA A 345 1.49 6.69 -21.61
CA ALA A 345 1.17 6.01 -22.86
C ALA A 345 -0.35 5.96 -23.14
N SER A 346 -1.19 5.86 -22.11
CA SER A 346 -2.65 5.84 -22.27
C SER A 346 -3.27 7.23 -22.34
N ASN A 347 -2.47 8.27 -22.17
CA ASN A 347 -2.91 9.66 -22.08
C ASN A 347 -2.14 10.57 -23.05
N GLU A 348 -1.54 10.00 -24.10
CA GLU A 348 -0.98 10.76 -25.23
C GLU A 348 -2.07 11.62 -25.87
N ASN A 349 -1.68 12.78 -26.44
CA ASN A 349 -2.57 13.76 -27.06
C ASN A 349 -3.64 14.38 -26.14
N VAL A 350 -3.58 14.20 -24.82
CA VAL A 350 -4.55 14.78 -23.89
C VAL A 350 -3.98 16.05 -23.25
N ASP A 351 -4.64 17.19 -23.50
CA ASP A 351 -4.21 18.53 -23.08
C ASP A 351 -3.86 18.66 -21.60
N LYS A 352 -4.71 18.14 -20.71
CA LYS A 352 -4.48 18.20 -19.25
C LYS A 352 -3.24 17.43 -18.76
N TYR A 353 -2.62 16.64 -19.64
CA TYR A 353 -1.38 15.92 -19.38
C TYR A 353 -0.24 16.39 -20.29
N GLY A 354 -0.37 17.58 -20.89
CA GLY A 354 0.66 18.20 -21.75
C GLY A 354 0.52 17.87 -23.24
N ALA A 355 -0.50 17.11 -23.65
CA ALA A 355 -0.71 16.66 -25.03
C ALA A 355 0.54 16.03 -25.66
N TRP A 356 1.24 15.19 -24.89
CA TRP A 356 2.46 14.53 -25.36
C TRP A 356 2.20 13.61 -26.55
N VAL A 357 3.14 13.61 -27.50
CA VAL A 357 3.21 12.66 -28.62
C VAL A 357 4.62 12.07 -28.68
N ASN A 358 4.71 10.75 -28.79
CA ASN A 358 5.97 10.04 -28.97
C ASN A 358 6.13 9.65 -30.44
N HIS A 359 7.05 10.30 -31.14
CA HIS A 359 7.36 10.03 -32.55
C HIS A 359 8.38 8.89 -32.73
N GLY A 360 9.00 8.43 -31.64
CA GLY A 360 10.04 7.41 -31.68
C GLY A 360 11.21 7.84 -32.57
N GLY A 361 11.74 6.91 -33.37
CA GLY A 361 12.77 7.22 -34.38
C GLY A 361 12.21 7.83 -35.67
N ASN A 362 10.89 7.98 -35.81
CA ASN A 362 10.30 8.51 -37.03
C ASN A 362 10.29 10.04 -37.02
N VAL A 363 11.29 10.64 -37.64
CA VAL A 363 11.41 12.11 -37.77
C VAL A 363 10.45 12.72 -38.80
N SER A 364 9.70 11.92 -39.56
CA SER A 364 8.86 12.42 -40.66
C SER A 364 7.80 13.42 -40.21
N ALA A 365 7.14 13.16 -39.07
CA ALA A 365 6.14 14.09 -38.51
C ALA A 365 6.79 15.39 -38.01
N VAL A 366 7.96 15.30 -37.38
CA VAL A 366 8.75 16.45 -36.91
C VAL A 366 9.20 17.31 -38.09
N ALA A 367 9.74 16.66 -39.13
CA ALA A 367 10.21 17.31 -40.35
C ALA A 367 9.07 17.97 -41.12
N LYS A 368 7.90 17.31 -41.19
CA LYS A 368 6.71 17.89 -41.81
C LYS A 368 6.28 19.17 -41.09
N ALA A 369 6.18 19.12 -39.76
CA ALA A 369 5.76 20.27 -38.98
C ALA A 369 6.73 21.46 -39.16
N ALA A 370 8.04 21.19 -39.18
CA ALA A 370 9.05 22.21 -39.45
C ALA A 370 8.96 22.78 -40.88
N ALA A 371 8.79 21.93 -41.90
CA ALA A 371 8.63 22.37 -43.28
C ALA A 371 7.40 23.27 -43.46
N ASP A 372 6.25 22.84 -42.92
CA ASP A 372 4.99 23.59 -42.99
C ASP A 372 5.10 24.95 -42.26
N ALA A 373 5.77 25.00 -41.12
CA ALA A 373 5.91 26.24 -40.35
C ALA A 373 6.93 27.22 -40.94
N LEU A 374 8.05 26.71 -41.44
CA LEU A 374 9.07 27.54 -42.08
C LEU A 374 8.55 28.08 -43.42
N ASN A 375 7.86 27.24 -44.20
CA ASN A 375 7.33 27.59 -45.52
C ASN A 375 8.36 28.34 -46.40
N LEU A 376 9.61 27.87 -46.34
CA LEU A 376 10.75 28.47 -47.03
C LEU A 376 10.94 27.82 -48.39
N GLU A 377 11.29 28.61 -49.40
CA GLU A 377 11.52 28.11 -50.76
C GLU A 377 12.67 27.10 -50.78
N GLY A 378 12.46 25.96 -51.45
CA GLY A 378 13.47 24.89 -51.56
C GLY A 378 13.68 24.03 -50.31
N ILE A 379 12.94 24.28 -49.22
CA ILE A 379 12.97 23.47 -47.99
C ILE A 379 11.73 22.58 -47.94
N ASP A 380 11.90 21.28 -48.19
CA ASP A 380 10.83 20.29 -48.06
C ASP A 380 11.03 19.35 -46.86
N GLN A 381 9.97 18.59 -46.55
CA GLN A 381 9.97 17.60 -45.46
C GLN A 381 11.10 16.58 -45.61
N ALA A 382 11.45 16.16 -46.83
CA ALA A 382 12.45 15.13 -47.05
C ALA A 382 13.87 15.64 -46.75
N ALA A 383 14.18 16.88 -47.12
CA ALA A 383 15.42 17.54 -46.79
C ALA A 383 15.58 17.68 -45.27
N ILE A 384 14.55 18.17 -44.57
CA ILE A 384 14.58 18.30 -43.10
C ILE A 384 14.73 16.92 -42.45
N ALA A 385 13.98 15.92 -42.88
CA ALA A 385 14.06 14.56 -42.32
C ALA A 385 15.48 13.98 -42.43
N LYS A 386 16.16 14.15 -43.58
CA LYS A 386 17.55 13.70 -43.76
C LYS A 386 18.53 14.44 -42.85
N TYR A 387 18.30 15.73 -42.59
CA TYR A 387 19.11 16.48 -41.63
C TYR A 387 18.85 16.00 -40.18
N LEU A 388 17.58 15.77 -39.82
CA LEU A 388 17.21 15.24 -38.50
C LEU A 388 17.75 13.82 -38.26
N ASP A 389 17.82 12.98 -39.29
CA ASP A 389 18.32 11.61 -39.17
C ASP A 389 19.85 11.51 -39.17
N GLY A 390 20.53 12.26 -40.05
CA GLY A 390 21.97 12.09 -40.28
C GLY A 390 22.76 13.37 -40.56
N GLY A 391 22.19 14.55 -40.33
CA GLY A 391 22.86 15.84 -40.56
C GLY A 391 23.16 16.13 -42.03
N THR A 392 22.46 15.47 -42.96
CA THR A 392 22.68 15.66 -44.40
C THR A 392 22.12 17.00 -44.86
N ILE A 393 22.99 17.84 -45.42
CA ILE A 393 22.63 19.14 -46.01
C ILE A 393 22.18 18.92 -47.47
N PRO A 394 21.05 19.50 -47.90
CA PRO A 394 20.58 19.45 -49.29
C PRO A 394 21.55 20.14 -50.26
N SER A 395 21.59 19.67 -51.50
CA SER A 395 22.40 20.25 -52.57
C SER A 395 21.52 20.51 -53.80
N PRO A 396 21.40 21.77 -54.28
CA PRO A 396 21.98 22.98 -53.69
C PRO A 396 21.38 23.32 -52.31
N GLU A 397 22.12 24.04 -51.47
CA GLU A 397 21.65 24.49 -50.16
C GLU A 397 20.61 25.62 -50.33
N PRO A 398 19.41 25.50 -49.74
CA PRO A 398 18.40 26.57 -49.77
C PRO A 398 18.86 27.85 -49.06
N THR A 399 18.43 29.01 -49.55
CA THR A 399 18.87 30.33 -49.06
C THR A 399 18.68 30.54 -47.56
N ASP A 400 17.63 29.96 -46.97
CA ASP A 400 17.29 30.09 -45.55
C ASP A 400 17.55 28.83 -44.72
N TRP A 401 18.38 27.91 -45.23
CA TRP A 401 18.70 26.64 -44.57
C TRP A 401 19.31 26.81 -43.18
N ALA A 402 20.08 27.89 -42.97
CA ALA A 402 20.70 28.22 -41.68
C ALA A 402 19.70 28.37 -40.51
N THR A 403 18.49 28.86 -40.79
CA THR A 403 17.42 28.97 -39.78
C THR A 403 16.96 27.57 -39.34
N MET A 404 16.79 26.66 -40.30
CA MET A 404 16.38 25.28 -40.04
C MET A 404 17.48 24.52 -39.27
N THR A 405 18.74 24.60 -39.67
CA THR A 405 19.83 23.90 -39.00
C THR A 405 20.05 24.40 -37.59
N THR A 406 19.97 25.72 -37.36
CA THR A 406 20.06 26.32 -36.01
C THR A 406 18.99 25.79 -35.07
N TRP A 407 17.75 25.65 -35.56
CA TRP A 407 16.67 25.03 -34.79
C TRP A 407 16.91 23.54 -34.56
N ALA A 408 17.19 22.80 -35.63
CA ALA A 408 17.35 21.34 -35.62
C ALA A 408 18.51 20.88 -34.71
N ASP A 409 19.60 21.63 -34.64
CA ASP A 409 20.73 21.35 -33.76
C ASP A 409 20.38 21.66 -32.30
N ALA A 410 19.66 22.75 -32.05
CA ALA A 410 19.32 23.19 -30.69
C ALA A 410 18.27 22.31 -29.99
N ILE A 411 17.44 21.56 -30.74
CA ILE A 411 16.43 20.65 -30.18
C ILE A 411 16.93 19.22 -29.96
N ARG A 412 18.22 18.95 -30.21
CA ARG A 412 18.84 17.64 -29.96
C ARG A 412 18.96 17.37 -28.47
N HIS A 413 18.84 16.10 -28.08
CA HIS A 413 18.87 15.73 -26.65
C HIS A 413 20.17 16.17 -25.96
N GLY A 414 21.30 16.17 -26.68
CA GLY A 414 22.61 16.61 -26.19
C GLY A 414 22.69 18.11 -25.89
N GLN A 415 21.79 18.92 -26.45
CA GLN A 415 21.69 20.36 -26.18
C GLN A 415 20.73 20.69 -25.02
N ILE A 416 20.10 19.68 -24.42
CA ILE A 416 19.22 19.82 -23.24
C ILE A 416 18.08 20.85 -23.49
N PRO A 417 17.29 20.70 -24.57
CA PRO A 417 16.33 21.71 -25.02
C PRO A 417 15.26 22.03 -23.98
N TRP A 418 14.91 21.07 -23.13
CA TRP A 418 13.94 21.25 -22.05
C TRP A 418 14.38 22.24 -20.96
N LYS A 419 15.67 22.62 -20.92
CA LYS A 419 16.21 23.68 -20.03
C LYS A 419 16.37 25.04 -20.73
N ALA A 420 16.21 25.12 -22.05
CA ALA A 420 16.35 26.37 -22.80
C ALA A 420 15.04 27.18 -22.78
N GLY A 421 14.60 27.60 -21.59
CA GLY A 421 13.28 28.17 -21.36
C GLY A 421 12.95 29.36 -22.26
N ALA A 422 13.92 30.25 -22.54
CA ALA A 422 13.75 31.39 -23.44
C ALA A 422 13.44 30.98 -24.90
N LYS A 423 14.01 29.88 -25.39
CA LYS A 423 13.69 29.36 -26.74
C LYS A 423 12.32 28.68 -26.76
N CYS A 424 11.92 28.08 -25.65
CA CYS A 424 10.61 27.44 -25.49
C CYS A 424 9.42 28.42 -25.47
N THR A 425 9.65 29.74 -25.45
CA THR A 425 8.58 30.76 -25.52
C THR A 425 8.51 31.48 -26.87
N GLN A 426 9.35 31.08 -27.83
CA GLN A 426 9.48 31.75 -29.13
C GLN A 426 9.18 30.76 -30.26
N THR A 427 8.64 31.25 -31.37
CA THR A 427 8.41 30.44 -32.58
C THR A 427 9.73 30.16 -33.30
N ILE A 428 9.75 29.12 -34.14
CA ILE A 428 10.92 28.77 -34.95
C ILE A 428 11.43 29.96 -35.79
N GLN A 429 10.53 30.79 -36.34
CA GLN A 429 10.91 31.99 -37.13
C GLN A 429 11.56 33.08 -36.28
N ALA A 430 11.25 33.13 -34.98
CA ALA A 430 11.88 34.04 -34.03
C ALA A 430 13.13 33.44 -33.37
N GLY A 431 13.61 32.28 -33.82
CA GLY A 431 14.78 31.57 -33.26
C GLY A 431 14.47 30.67 -32.06
N GLY A 432 13.19 30.42 -31.79
CA GLY A 432 12.71 29.54 -30.72
C GLY A 432 12.36 28.12 -31.16
N PHE A 433 11.62 27.41 -30.31
CA PHE A 433 11.29 25.99 -30.50
C PHE A 433 9.82 25.72 -30.85
N ILE A 434 8.95 26.73 -30.80
CA ILE A 434 7.52 26.56 -31.05
C ILE A 434 7.26 26.43 -32.56
N ILE A 435 6.56 25.36 -32.94
CA ILE A 435 6.04 25.09 -34.28
C ILE A 435 4.53 24.89 -34.13
N GLY A 436 3.73 25.78 -34.73
CA GLY A 436 2.30 25.84 -34.46
C GLY A 436 2.04 26.12 -32.98
N ASP A 437 1.38 25.20 -32.28
CA ASP A 437 1.13 25.25 -30.84
C ASP A 437 2.01 24.27 -30.03
N CYS A 438 2.92 23.57 -30.69
CA CYS A 438 3.73 22.49 -30.11
C CYS A 438 5.22 22.84 -30.06
N ILE A 439 5.93 22.17 -29.16
CA ILE A 439 7.39 22.11 -29.16
C ILE A 439 7.78 20.69 -29.55
N TYR A 440 8.74 20.58 -30.48
CA TYR A 440 9.32 19.31 -30.92
C TYR A 440 10.77 19.24 -30.49
N HIS A 441 11.20 18.11 -29.93
CA HIS A 441 12.59 17.90 -29.59
C HIS A 441 12.93 16.40 -29.48
N GLU A 442 14.22 16.13 -29.41
CA GLU A 442 14.76 14.79 -29.18
C GLU A 442 14.92 14.56 -27.67
N ALA A 443 14.14 13.65 -27.10
CA ALA A 443 14.13 13.36 -25.65
C ALA A 443 15.34 12.52 -25.20
N TYR A 444 15.72 11.58 -26.06
CA TYR A 444 16.87 10.69 -25.97
C TYR A 444 17.37 10.46 -27.40
N ALA A 445 18.62 10.01 -27.56
CA ALA A 445 19.18 9.70 -28.89
C ALA A 445 18.19 8.91 -29.76
N ASN A 446 17.86 9.45 -30.92
CA ASN A 446 16.92 8.92 -31.91
C ASN A 446 15.49 8.69 -31.38
N ARG A 447 15.07 9.43 -30.35
CA ARG A 447 13.72 9.38 -29.81
C ARG A 447 13.13 10.78 -29.71
N TRP A 448 12.23 11.05 -30.65
CA TRP A 448 11.58 12.33 -30.84
C TRP A 448 10.23 12.39 -30.14
N VAL A 449 9.92 13.55 -29.59
CA VAL A 449 8.66 13.82 -28.88
C VAL A 449 8.14 15.20 -29.23
N SER A 450 6.86 15.43 -28.99
CA SER A 450 6.30 16.76 -28.95
C SER A 450 5.29 16.92 -27.81
N TYR A 451 5.02 18.16 -27.44
CA TYR A 451 4.03 18.54 -26.44
C TYR A 451 3.54 19.96 -26.69
N LYS A 452 2.40 20.33 -26.11
CA LYS A 452 1.82 21.67 -26.27
C LYS A 452 2.69 22.72 -25.59
N ALA A 453 3.08 23.78 -26.30
CA ALA A 453 3.95 24.83 -25.78
C ALA A 453 3.37 25.49 -24.51
N THR A 454 2.05 25.67 -24.45
CA THR A 454 1.35 26.26 -23.30
C THR A 454 1.48 25.42 -22.02
N ALA A 455 1.77 24.12 -22.11
CA ALA A 455 1.95 23.26 -20.95
C ALA A 455 3.16 23.69 -20.08
N ARG A 456 4.11 24.46 -20.64
CA ARG A 456 5.26 25.00 -19.86
C ARG A 456 4.87 25.95 -18.74
N ALA A 457 3.75 26.66 -18.90
CA ALA A 457 3.24 27.55 -17.86
C ALA A 457 2.75 26.77 -16.61
N GLU A 458 2.52 25.46 -16.76
CA GLU A 458 2.07 24.54 -15.69
C GLU A 458 3.20 23.63 -15.16
N GLY A 459 4.46 23.93 -15.50
CA GLY A 459 5.62 23.13 -15.12
C GLY A 459 6.14 23.39 -13.71
N ILE A 460 6.74 22.35 -13.09
CA ILE A 460 7.47 22.45 -11.82
C ILE A 460 8.99 22.47 -12.06
N THR A 461 9.51 21.74 -13.05
CA THR A 461 10.93 21.77 -13.45
C THR A 461 11.11 21.79 -14.96
N GLY A 462 12.24 22.27 -15.47
CA GLY A 462 12.55 22.14 -16.90
C GLY A 462 12.66 20.68 -17.33
N TYR A 463 13.21 19.83 -16.46
CA TYR A 463 13.40 18.40 -16.72
C TYR A 463 12.09 17.63 -16.96
N GLN A 464 10.98 18.09 -16.39
CA GLN A 464 9.61 17.59 -16.65
C GLN A 464 9.30 17.52 -18.15
N PHE A 465 9.90 18.40 -18.95
CA PHE A 465 9.67 18.50 -20.39
C PHE A 465 10.67 17.74 -21.24
N ARG A 466 11.51 16.88 -20.64
CA ARG A 466 12.40 16.02 -21.41
C ARG A 466 11.63 14.94 -22.17
N ALA A 467 10.72 14.24 -21.51
CA ALA A 467 9.96 13.14 -22.09
C ALA A 467 8.62 12.93 -21.34
N PRO A 468 7.65 12.20 -21.91
CA PRO A 468 6.36 11.95 -21.27
C PRO A 468 6.50 11.29 -19.89
N GLY A 469 7.38 10.31 -19.72
CA GLY A 469 7.61 9.68 -18.41
C GLY A 469 8.17 10.67 -17.37
N GLU A 470 9.07 11.56 -17.79
CA GLU A 470 9.65 12.60 -16.94
C GLU A 470 8.59 13.62 -16.50
N TRP A 471 7.61 13.90 -17.37
CA TRP A 471 6.46 14.74 -17.04
C TRP A 471 5.68 14.19 -15.84
N PHE A 472 5.33 12.90 -15.90
CA PHE A 472 4.62 12.24 -14.82
C PHE A 472 5.48 12.16 -13.54
N SER A 473 6.75 11.79 -13.68
CA SER A 473 7.64 11.56 -12.54
C SER A 473 7.98 12.82 -11.76
N GLU A 474 8.21 13.95 -12.44
CA GLU A 474 8.45 15.24 -11.77
C GLU A 474 7.20 15.76 -11.06
N LEU A 475 6.02 15.62 -11.66
CA LEU A 475 4.75 16.03 -11.02
C LEU A 475 4.40 15.14 -9.83
N TYR A 476 4.67 13.84 -9.92
CA TYR A 476 4.52 12.92 -8.78
C TYR A 476 5.48 13.26 -7.63
N ALA A 477 6.75 13.53 -7.94
CA ALA A 477 7.73 13.95 -6.93
C ALA A 477 7.31 15.28 -6.27
N ALA A 478 6.83 16.25 -7.05
CA ALA A 478 6.27 17.50 -6.52
C ALA A 478 5.07 17.25 -5.59
N TYR A 479 4.18 16.33 -5.97
CA TYR A 479 3.02 15.95 -5.17
C TYR A 479 3.40 15.26 -3.85
N LYS A 480 4.35 14.32 -3.89
CA LYS A 480 4.80 13.58 -2.69
C LYS A 480 5.74 14.35 -1.77
N SER A 481 6.44 15.34 -2.30
CA SER A 481 7.23 16.29 -1.49
C SER A 481 6.44 17.53 -1.05
N GLU A 482 5.12 17.55 -1.31
CA GLU A 482 4.22 18.65 -0.95
C GLU A 482 4.64 20.00 -1.53
N GLN A 483 5.29 19.99 -2.69
CA GLN A 483 5.71 21.17 -3.46
C GLN A 483 4.63 21.60 -4.46
N MET A 484 3.48 20.94 -4.47
CA MET A 484 2.37 21.23 -5.36
C MET A 484 1.24 21.93 -4.60
N LYS A 485 0.86 23.15 -5.04
CA LYS A 485 -0.30 23.85 -4.49
C LYS A 485 -1.60 23.08 -4.77
N PRO A 486 -2.64 23.24 -3.92
CA PRO A 486 -3.96 22.64 -4.18
C PRO A 486 -4.57 23.04 -5.54
N ALA A 487 -4.29 24.26 -6.01
CA ALA A 487 -4.81 24.80 -7.27
C ALA A 487 -3.99 24.38 -8.52
N HIS A 488 -2.91 23.60 -8.36
CA HIS A 488 -2.12 23.14 -9.49
C HIS A 488 -2.97 22.22 -10.39
N PRO A 489 -2.98 22.37 -11.73
CA PRO A 489 -3.78 21.56 -12.65
C PRO A 489 -3.59 20.04 -12.46
N ALA A 490 -2.34 19.64 -12.20
CA ALA A 490 -2.00 18.25 -11.91
C ALA A 490 -2.57 17.67 -10.60
N LYS A 491 -2.92 18.52 -9.62
CA LYS A 491 -3.29 18.07 -8.28
C LYS A 491 -4.52 17.17 -8.30
N THR A 492 -5.58 17.58 -9.00
CA THR A 492 -6.84 16.82 -9.04
C THR A 492 -6.68 15.42 -9.59
N TRP A 493 -5.93 15.25 -10.70
CA TRP A 493 -5.78 13.92 -11.26
C TRP A 493 -4.75 13.07 -10.49
N LEU A 494 -3.76 13.67 -9.84
CA LEU A 494 -2.89 12.96 -8.89
C LEU A 494 -3.65 12.49 -7.66
N ASP A 495 -4.59 13.29 -7.14
CA ASP A 495 -5.51 12.88 -6.07
C ASP A 495 -6.41 11.73 -6.54
N ASN A 496 -6.94 11.77 -7.75
CA ASN A 496 -7.76 10.65 -8.25
C ASN A 496 -6.95 9.36 -8.46
N LEU A 497 -5.67 9.48 -8.83
CA LEU A 497 -4.79 8.32 -9.02
C LEU A 497 -4.26 7.76 -7.68
N PHE A 498 -3.95 8.65 -6.74
CA PHE A 498 -3.10 8.37 -5.59
C PHE A 498 -3.59 8.94 -4.25
N GLY A 499 -4.63 9.76 -4.26
CA GLY A 499 -5.39 10.12 -3.08
C GLY A 499 -5.80 8.87 -2.32
N VAL A 500 -5.85 9.04 -1.00
CA VAL A 500 -6.20 8.00 -0.03
C VAL A 500 -7.68 7.71 -0.14
#